data_AF-A0A8T4NE78-F1
#
_entry.id   AF-A0A8T4NE78-F1
#
_cell.length_a   1.000
_cell.length_b   1.000
_cell.length_c   1.000
_cell.angle_alpha   90.00
_cell.angle_beta   90.00
_cell.angle_gamma   90.00
#
_symmetry.space_group_name_H-M   'P 1'
#
loop_
_entity.id
_entity.type
_entity.pdbx_description
1 polymer ?
#
loop_
_entity_poly.entity_id
_entity_poly.type
_entity_poly.pdbx_seq_one_letter_code
_entity_poly.pdbx_strand_id
1 'polypeptide(L)'
;MAADISSITYFAPIAAFLIVFVISYAIFWKIKLLGDNQFVNIFVSFLIAAIFVSAAGARQYVQVIIPWIAVLLVALVFILAITGFIGKEAAFTKGIGVTFIILFGLIFLVSAFVVFSNLLVGYLPGPFFGRNTSPEAEYALSWLYSPRVAGAILLIAVSAVVSWILVKAK
;
A
#
# COMPACT_ATOMS: atom_id res chain seq x y z
N MET A 1 -10.25 29.82 -3.11
CA MET A 1 -10.95 29.25 -4.28
C MET A 1 -10.39 27.86 -4.49
N ALA A 2 -11.22 26.81 -4.38
CA ALA A 2 -10.78 25.46 -4.71
C ALA A 2 -10.45 25.43 -6.21
N ALA A 3 -9.28 24.92 -6.59
CA ALA A 3 -8.95 24.73 -7.99
C ALA A 3 -9.94 23.71 -8.57
N ASP A 4 -10.57 24.04 -9.71
CA ASP A 4 -11.47 23.11 -10.38
C ASP A 4 -10.62 22.02 -11.06
N ILE A 5 -10.73 20.80 -10.51
CA ILE A 5 -9.94 19.63 -10.93
C ILE A 5 -10.73 18.77 -11.92
N SER A 6 -11.95 19.17 -12.28
CA SER A 6 -12.88 18.38 -13.09
C SER A 6 -12.33 18.04 -14.47
N SER A 7 -11.50 18.91 -15.05
CA SER A 7 -10.84 18.68 -16.34
C SER A 7 -9.78 17.58 -16.25
N ILE A 8 -9.06 17.47 -15.13
CA ILE A 8 -8.01 16.44 -14.94
C ILE A 8 -8.64 15.07 -14.68
N THR A 9 -9.73 15.01 -13.91
CA THR A 9 -10.43 13.74 -13.64
C THR A 9 -11.08 13.15 -14.90
N TYR A 10 -11.44 13.97 -15.88
CA TYR A 10 -11.91 13.52 -17.20
C TYR A 10 -10.85 12.67 -17.93
N PHE A 11 -9.57 13.06 -17.87
CA PHE A 11 -8.46 12.34 -18.51
C PHE A 11 -7.86 11.21 -17.66
N ALA A 12 -8.31 11.04 -16.41
CA ALA A 12 -7.79 10.02 -15.51
C ALA A 12 -7.80 8.58 -16.10
N PRO A 13 -8.83 8.14 -16.85
CA PRO A 13 -8.81 6.80 -17.47
C PRO A 13 -7.72 6.65 -18.53
N ILE A 14 -7.42 7.71 -19.28
CA ILE A 14 -6.36 7.72 -20.29
C ILE A 14 -4.99 7.72 -19.61
N ALA A 15 -4.82 8.48 -18.53
CA ALA A 15 -3.60 8.44 -17.73
C ALA A 15 -3.38 7.04 -17.11
N ALA A 16 -4.44 6.43 -16.58
CA ALA A 16 -4.42 5.06 -16.07
C ALA A 16 -4.01 4.06 -17.16
N PHE A 17 -4.58 4.18 -18.36
CA PHE A 17 -4.20 3.37 -19.53
C PHE A 17 -2.70 3.44 -19.82
N LEU A 18 -2.18 4.67 -19.95
CA LEU A 18 -0.77 4.89 -20.29
C LEU A 18 0.16 4.36 -19.21
N ILE A 19 -0.18 4.55 -17.93
CA ILE A 19 0.62 4.05 -16.80
C ILE A 19 0.68 2.53 -16.82
N VAL A 20 -0.47 1.84 -16.93
CA VAL A 20 -0.50 0.37 -16.98
C VAL A 20 0.26 -0.12 -18.20
N PHE A 21 0.07 0.49 -19.36
CA PHE A 21 0.78 0.15 -20.59
C PHE A 21 2.31 0.25 -20.44
N VAL A 22 2.81 1.39 -19.94
CA VAL A 22 4.25 1.63 -19.76
C VAL A 22 4.84 0.68 -18.73
N ILE A 23 4.15 0.44 -17.60
CA ILE A 23 4.62 -0.47 -16.55
C ILE A 23 4.67 -1.90 -17.08
N SER A 24 3.60 -2.40 -17.71
CA SER A 24 3.56 -3.75 -18.28
C SER A 24 4.65 -3.94 -19.34
N TYR A 25 4.84 -2.95 -20.21
CA TYR A 25 5.90 -3.00 -21.21
C TYR A 25 7.30 -3.02 -20.57
N ALA A 26 7.56 -2.16 -19.58
CA ALA A 26 8.83 -2.11 -18.87
C ALA A 26 9.14 -3.44 -18.16
N ILE A 27 8.13 -4.07 -17.57
CA ILE A 27 8.25 -5.40 -16.94
C ILE A 27 8.61 -6.46 -18.00
N PHE A 28 7.87 -6.55 -19.10
CA PHE A 28 8.16 -7.53 -20.16
C PHE A 28 9.52 -7.32 -20.80
N TRP A 29 9.93 -6.06 -20.98
CA TRP A 29 11.24 -5.72 -21.52
C TRP A 29 12.39 -6.11 -20.57
N LYS A 30 12.24 -5.88 -19.27
CA LYS A 30 13.27 -6.19 -18.27
C LYS A 30 13.38 -7.67 -17.97
N ILE A 31 12.25 -8.37 -17.88
CA ILE A 31 12.18 -9.78 -17.52
C ILE A 31 12.35 -10.68 -18.76
N LYS A 32 12.20 -10.12 -19.97
CA LYS A 32 12.20 -10.85 -21.26
C LYS A 32 11.18 -11.99 -21.28
N LEU A 33 10.04 -11.79 -20.60
CA LEU A 33 9.05 -12.85 -20.37
C LEU A 33 8.49 -13.42 -21.67
N LEU A 34 8.32 -12.59 -22.70
CA LEU A 34 7.81 -12.97 -24.02
C LEU A 34 8.93 -13.02 -25.09
N GLY A 35 10.18 -13.07 -24.64
CA GLY A 35 11.37 -13.01 -25.49
C GLY A 35 11.80 -11.59 -25.86
N ASP A 36 12.69 -11.51 -26.87
CA ASP A 36 13.34 -10.26 -27.31
C ASP A 36 12.55 -9.51 -28.41
N ASN A 37 11.39 -10.03 -28.83
CA ASN A 37 10.60 -9.37 -29.87
C ASN A 37 9.85 -8.14 -29.30
N GLN A 38 10.40 -6.97 -29.57
CA GLN A 38 9.85 -5.69 -29.10
C GLN A 38 8.40 -5.46 -29.53
N PHE A 39 8.03 -5.88 -30.76
CA PHE A 39 6.67 -5.70 -31.27
C PHE A 39 5.65 -6.50 -30.45
N VAL A 40 6.00 -7.74 -30.09
CA VAL A 40 5.15 -8.61 -29.25
C VAL A 40 4.99 -8.00 -27.86
N ASN A 41 6.08 -7.51 -27.26
CA ASN A 41 6.04 -6.87 -25.94
C ASN A 41 5.13 -5.63 -25.92
N ILE A 42 5.21 -4.78 -26.95
CA ILE A 42 4.34 -3.60 -27.10
C ILE A 42 2.88 -4.02 -27.27
N PHE A 43 2.61 -4.96 -28.18
CA PHE A 43 1.26 -5.38 -28.51
C PHE A 43 0.55 -6.03 -27.31
N VAL A 44 1.22 -6.92 -26.59
CA VAL A 44 0.65 -7.60 -25.42
C VAL A 44 0.43 -6.61 -24.27
N SER A 45 1.36 -5.68 -24.05
CA SER A 45 1.19 -4.62 -23.03
C SER A 45 0.00 -3.73 -23.36
N PHE A 46 -0.22 -3.42 -24.64
CA PHE A 46 -1.37 -2.63 -25.10
C PHE A 46 -2.68 -3.36 -24.82
N LEU A 47 -2.77 -4.66 -25.15
CA LEU A 47 -3.95 -5.48 -24.87
C LEU A 47 -4.25 -5.54 -23.37
N ILE A 48 -3.23 -5.75 -22.53
CA ILE A 48 -3.39 -5.77 -21.08
C ILE A 48 -3.93 -4.42 -20.59
N ALA A 49 -3.33 -3.31 -21.00
CA ALA A 49 -3.76 -1.97 -20.61
C ALA A 49 -5.21 -1.68 -21.07
N ALA A 50 -5.59 -2.10 -22.27
CA ALA A 50 -6.94 -1.92 -22.80
C ALA A 50 -7.97 -2.68 -21.96
N ILE A 51 -7.68 -3.95 -21.63
CA ILE A 51 -8.53 -4.76 -20.74
C ILE A 51 -8.62 -4.09 -19.36
N PHE A 52 -7.49 -3.65 -18.80
CA PHE A 52 -7.43 -3.03 -17.47
C PHE A 52 -8.27 -1.76 -17.36
N VAL A 53 -8.36 -0.96 -18.42
CA VAL A 53 -9.13 0.29 -18.42
C VAL A 53 -10.61 0.04 -18.70
N SER A 54 -10.94 -1.00 -19.47
CA SER A 54 -12.33 -1.42 -19.71
C SER A 54 -12.99 -2.04 -18.48
N ALA A 55 -12.21 -2.66 -17.59
CA ALA A 55 -12.71 -3.27 -16.37
C ALA A 55 -12.91 -2.21 -15.26
N ALA A 56 -14.16 -1.97 -14.87
CA ALA A 56 -14.53 -0.96 -13.86
C ALA A 56 -13.78 -1.13 -12.53
N GLY A 57 -13.60 -2.38 -12.06
CA GLY A 57 -12.85 -2.67 -10.83
C GLY A 57 -11.36 -2.34 -10.94
N ALA A 58 -10.75 -2.60 -12.09
CA ALA A 58 -9.35 -2.29 -12.34
C ALA A 58 -9.11 -0.77 -12.45
N ARG A 59 -10.03 -0.02 -13.06
CA ARG A 59 -9.99 1.46 -13.06
C ARG A 59 -10.02 2.02 -11.63
N GLN A 60 -10.91 1.51 -10.78
CA GLN A 60 -11.00 1.96 -9.39
C GLN A 60 -9.71 1.67 -8.61
N TYR A 61 -9.12 0.49 -8.83
CA TYR A 61 -7.82 0.12 -8.26
C TYR A 61 -6.71 1.11 -8.66
N VAL A 62 -6.63 1.45 -9.94
CA VAL A 62 -5.61 2.40 -10.46
C VAL A 62 -5.82 3.81 -9.90
N GLN A 63 -7.07 4.28 -9.81
CA GLN A 63 -7.39 5.60 -9.24
C GLN A 63 -6.99 5.70 -7.76
N VAL A 64 -7.05 4.60 -7.03
CA VAL A 64 -6.59 4.53 -5.64
C VAL A 64 -5.06 4.50 -5.59
N ILE A 65 -4.39 3.72 -6.44
CA ILE A 65 -2.94 3.46 -6.32
C ILE A 65 -2.06 4.55 -6.92
N ILE A 66 -2.47 5.19 -8.02
CA ILE A 66 -1.65 6.23 -8.67
C ILE A 66 -1.24 7.34 -7.68
N PRO A 67 -2.16 7.93 -6.88
CA PRO A 67 -1.79 8.95 -5.91
C PRO A 67 -0.70 8.48 -4.93
N TRP A 68 -0.71 7.21 -4.53
CA TRP A 68 0.31 6.65 -3.65
C TRP A 68 1.67 6.50 -4.31
N ILE A 69 1.70 6.03 -5.56
CA ILE A 69 2.95 5.97 -6.32
C ILE A 69 3.54 7.38 -6.46
N ALA A 70 2.70 8.39 -6.72
CA ALA A 70 3.14 9.78 -6.78
C ALA A 70 3.72 10.26 -5.44
N VAL A 71 3.04 10.00 -4.32
CA VAL A 71 3.52 10.34 -2.98
C VAL A 71 4.85 9.64 -2.66
N LEU A 72 4.97 8.34 -2.95
CA LEU A 72 6.20 7.58 -2.73
C LEU A 72 7.36 8.10 -3.59
N LEU A 73 7.10 8.47 -4.83
CA LEU A 73 8.11 9.03 -5.73
C LEU A 73 8.58 10.40 -5.22
N VAL A 74 7.66 11.27 -4.82
CA VAL A 74 7.99 12.57 -4.20
C VAL A 74 8.77 12.38 -2.89
N ALA A 75 8.33 11.44 -2.04
CA ALA A 75 9.03 11.11 -0.80
C ALA A 75 10.45 10.57 -1.07
N LEU A 76 10.63 9.73 -2.09
CA LEU A 76 11.93 9.22 -2.50
C LEU A 76 12.85 10.37 -2.96
N VAL A 77 12.33 11.32 -3.74
CA VAL A 77 13.09 12.52 -4.14
C VAL A 77 13.51 13.32 -2.91
N PHE A 78 12.62 13.52 -1.92
CA PHE A 78 12.98 14.20 -0.68
C PHE A 78 14.03 13.46 0.14
N ILE A 79 13.91 12.14 0.26
CA ILE A 79 14.92 11.32 0.95
C ILE A 79 16.27 11.47 0.24
N LEU A 80 16.31 11.32 -1.08
CA LEU A 80 17.54 11.50 -1.86
C LEU A 80 18.12 12.91 -1.69
N ALA A 81 17.29 13.95 -1.74
CA ALA A 81 17.71 15.33 -1.53
C ALA A 81 18.33 15.53 -0.13
N ILE A 82 17.64 15.08 0.93
CA ILE A 82 18.13 15.17 2.31
C ILE A 82 19.45 14.39 2.46
N THR A 83 19.54 13.17 1.93
CA THR A 83 20.80 12.39 1.98
C THR A 83 21.93 13.04 1.18
N GLY A 84 21.62 13.72 0.08
CA GLY A 84 22.58 14.49 -0.71
C GLY A 84 23.10 15.72 0.03
N PHE A 85 22.24 16.39 0.81
CA PHE A 85 22.61 17.58 1.59
C PHE A 85 23.35 17.26 2.90
N ILE A 86 23.10 16.10 3.51
CA ILE A 86 23.74 15.69 4.77
C ILE A 86 25.25 15.40 4.60
N GLY A 87 25.72 15.13 3.37
CA GLY A 87 27.12 14.79 3.11
C GLY A 87 27.54 13.43 3.69
N LYS A 88 28.71 12.93 3.28
CA LYS A 88 29.17 11.57 3.63
C LYS A 88 29.44 11.34 5.13
N GLU A 89 29.62 12.39 5.92
CA GLU A 89 30.08 12.29 7.32
C GLU A 89 28.95 12.32 8.36
N ALA A 90 27.78 12.86 8.03
CA ALA A 90 26.61 12.83 8.90
C ALA A 90 25.63 11.69 8.55
N ALA A 91 26.17 10.61 7.96
CA ALA A 91 25.43 9.39 7.71
C ALA A 91 24.88 8.85 9.05
N PHE A 92 23.57 8.97 9.22
CA PHE A 92 22.73 8.38 10.27
C PHE A 92 23.52 7.62 11.34
N THR A 93 23.82 8.28 12.46
CA THR A 93 24.25 7.54 13.64
C THR A 93 23.22 6.44 13.90
N LYS A 94 23.67 5.21 14.22
CA LYS A 94 22.79 4.03 14.31
C LYS A 94 21.50 4.26 15.11
N GLY A 95 21.53 5.16 16.11
CA GLY A 95 20.35 5.55 16.87
C GLY A 95 19.35 6.40 16.08
N ILE A 96 19.81 7.48 15.43
CA ILE A 96 18.93 8.41 14.69
C ILE A 96 18.27 7.71 13.50
N GLY A 97 19.01 6.87 12.77
CA GLY A 97 18.47 6.10 11.65
C GLY A 97 17.35 5.14 12.07
N VAL A 98 17.54 4.42 13.18
CA VAL A 98 16.51 3.49 13.69
C VAL A 98 15.28 4.24 14.18
N THR A 99 15.45 5.34 14.92
CA THR A 99 14.32 6.18 15.34
C THR A 99 13.55 6.74 14.14
N PHE A 100 14.25 7.17 13.09
CA PHE A 100 13.64 7.69 11.88
C PHE A 100 12.83 6.61 11.15
N ILE A 101 13.38 5.40 11.01
CA ILE A 101 12.68 4.25 10.38
C ILE A 101 11.43 3.89 11.18
N ILE A 102 11.51 3.82 12.52
CA ILE A 102 10.35 3.50 13.37
C ILE A 102 9.28 4.58 13.22
N LEU A 103 9.66 5.86 13.29
CA LEU A 103 8.74 6.99 13.18
C LEU A 103 8.06 7.00 11.80
N PHE A 104 8.83 6.91 10.72
CA PHE A 104 8.27 6.87 9.36
C PHE A 104 7.43 5.62 9.10
N GLY A 105 7.84 4.46 9.63
CA GLY A 105 7.05 3.23 9.57
C GLY A 105 5.69 3.39 10.26
N LEU A 106 5.65 4.07 11.41
CA LEU A 106 4.43 4.34 12.16
C LEU A 106 3.54 5.36 11.44
N ILE A 107 4.11 6.45 10.91
CA ILE A 107 3.41 7.42 10.05
C ILE A 107 2.84 6.73 8.82
N PHE A 108 3.61 5.86 8.17
CA PHE A 108 3.19 5.11 6.99
C PHE A 108 2.05 4.15 7.31
N LEU A 109 2.12 3.41 8.43
CA LEU A 109 1.03 2.55 8.91
C LEU A 109 -0.24 3.34 9.17
N VAL A 110 -0.17 4.44 9.93
CA VAL A 110 -1.33 5.29 10.23
C VAL A 110 -1.91 5.87 8.93
N SER A 111 -1.06 6.37 8.03
CA SER A 111 -1.48 6.92 6.74
C SER A 111 -2.15 5.86 5.87
N ALA A 112 -1.62 4.63 5.84
CA ALA A 112 -2.23 3.52 5.13
C ALA A 112 -3.64 3.24 5.68
N PHE A 113 -3.81 3.14 7.00
CA PHE A 113 -5.13 2.93 7.60
C PHE A 113 -6.12 4.07 7.30
N VAL A 114 -5.69 5.33 7.39
CA VAL A 114 -6.57 6.48 7.16
C VAL A 114 -6.98 6.58 5.69
N VAL A 115 -6.04 6.43 4.77
CA VAL A 115 -6.31 6.61 3.33
C VAL A 115 -7.01 5.38 2.74
N PHE A 116 -6.60 4.17 3.12
CA PHE A 116 -7.30 2.96 2.71
C PHE A 116 -8.54 2.67 3.57
N SER A 117 -8.90 3.52 4.55
CA SER A 117 -10.08 3.30 5.39
C SER A 117 -11.33 3.04 4.55
N ASN A 118 -11.59 3.84 3.51
CA ASN A 118 -12.77 3.65 2.65
C ASN A 118 -12.78 2.30 1.91
N LEU A 119 -11.61 1.70 1.69
CA LEU A 119 -11.47 0.38 1.07
C LEU A 119 -11.46 -0.73 2.11
N LEU A 120 -10.85 -0.50 3.28
CA LEU A 120 -10.66 -1.47 4.35
C LEU A 120 -11.87 -1.55 5.28
N VAL A 121 -12.69 -0.51 5.42
CA VAL A 121 -13.84 -0.47 6.34
C VAL A 121 -14.85 -1.56 6.05
N GLY A 122 -15.00 -1.98 4.78
CA GLY A 122 -15.83 -3.15 4.43
C GLY A 122 -15.25 -4.50 4.86
N TYR A 123 -13.97 -4.54 5.19
CA TYR A 123 -13.20 -5.72 5.62
C TYR A 123 -12.79 -5.67 7.11
N LEU A 124 -12.94 -4.52 7.77
CA LEU A 124 -12.57 -4.29 9.16
C LEU A 124 -13.78 -4.47 10.09
N PRO A 125 -13.56 -4.92 11.34
CA PRO A 125 -14.64 -5.10 12.31
C PRO A 125 -15.35 -3.77 12.62
N GLY A 126 -16.69 -3.76 12.52
CA GLY A 126 -17.51 -2.57 12.79
C GLY A 126 -18.95 -2.71 12.27
N PRO A 127 -19.79 -1.66 12.41
CA PRO A 127 -21.20 -1.66 11.99
C PRO A 127 -21.43 -1.91 10.49
N PHE A 128 -20.36 -1.81 9.70
CA PHE A 128 -20.36 -1.93 8.23
C PHE A 128 -19.52 -3.11 7.74
N PHE A 129 -19.21 -4.07 8.62
CA PHE A 129 -18.47 -5.30 8.34
C PHE A 129 -19.20 -6.19 7.32
N GLY A 130 -18.45 -6.95 6.51
CA GLY A 130 -19.00 -8.03 5.68
C GLY A 130 -19.47 -7.65 4.27
N ARG A 131 -19.58 -6.35 3.94
CA ARG A 131 -20.21 -5.92 2.66
C ARG A 131 -19.51 -6.42 1.38
N ASN A 132 -18.20 -6.67 1.44
CA ASN A 132 -17.39 -7.02 0.26
C ASN A 132 -16.51 -8.27 0.48
N THR A 133 -16.85 -9.11 1.47
CA THR A 133 -16.11 -10.34 1.81
C THR A 133 -16.90 -11.58 1.47
N SER A 134 -16.20 -12.71 1.25
CA SER A 134 -16.89 -14.00 1.13
C SER A 134 -17.52 -14.38 2.48
N PRO A 135 -18.64 -15.14 2.48
CA PRO A 135 -19.31 -15.56 3.71
C PRO A 135 -18.39 -16.31 4.68
N GLU A 136 -17.42 -17.07 4.16
CA GLU A 136 -16.46 -17.81 5.00
C GLU A 136 -15.48 -16.86 5.71
N ALA A 137 -15.01 -15.83 5.02
CA ALA A 137 -14.10 -14.83 5.59
C ALA A 137 -14.82 -14.01 6.66
N GLU A 138 -16.09 -13.68 6.46
CA GLU A 138 -16.93 -12.99 7.44
C GLU A 138 -17.07 -13.80 8.73
N TYR A 139 -17.31 -15.11 8.62
CA TYR A 139 -17.42 -16.01 9.77
C TYR A 139 -16.08 -16.15 10.52
N ALA A 140 -14.97 -16.30 9.81
CA ALA A 140 -13.65 -16.41 10.44
C ALA A 140 -13.24 -15.13 11.18
N LEU A 141 -13.46 -13.98 10.57
CA LEU A 141 -13.13 -12.67 11.15
C LEU A 141 -14.07 -12.33 12.32
N SER A 142 -15.37 -12.63 12.23
CA SER A 142 -16.30 -12.40 13.36
C SER A 142 -15.98 -13.28 14.57
N TRP A 143 -15.49 -14.50 14.37
CA TRP A 143 -14.97 -15.34 15.45
C TRP A 143 -13.70 -14.75 16.07
N LEU A 144 -12.72 -14.36 15.24
CA LEU A 144 -11.44 -13.79 15.69
C LEU A 144 -11.62 -12.50 16.50
N TYR A 145 -12.54 -11.64 16.06
CA TYR A 145 -12.89 -10.38 16.73
C TYR A 145 -13.99 -10.53 17.80
N SER A 146 -14.40 -11.75 18.13
CA SER A 146 -15.38 -11.95 19.20
C SER A 146 -14.80 -11.50 20.56
N PRO A 147 -15.60 -10.93 21.48
CA PRO A 147 -15.12 -10.49 22.79
C PRO A 147 -14.39 -11.59 23.58
N ARG A 148 -14.78 -12.85 23.34
CA ARG A 148 -14.17 -14.03 23.96
C ARG A 148 -12.75 -14.28 23.45
N VAL A 149 -12.55 -14.24 22.14
CA VAL A 149 -11.22 -14.46 21.52
C VAL A 149 -10.32 -13.26 21.77
N ALA A 150 -10.83 -12.03 21.64
CA ALA A 150 -10.09 -10.82 21.97
C ALA A 150 -9.61 -10.82 23.44
N GLY A 151 -10.49 -11.22 24.38
CA GLY A 151 -10.13 -11.37 25.80
C GLY A 151 -9.06 -12.43 26.03
N ALA A 152 -9.14 -13.57 25.33
CA ALA A 152 -8.13 -14.63 25.41
C ALA A 152 -6.77 -14.19 24.85
N ILE A 153 -6.73 -13.51 23.71
CA ILE A 153 -5.51 -12.95 23.12
C ILE A 153 -4.88 -11.94 24.09
N LEU A 154 -5.70 -11.06 24.69
CA LEU A 154 -5.22 -10.08 25.66
C LEU A 154 -4.63 -10.75 26.90
N LEU A 155 -5.29 -11.79 27.44
CA LEU A 155 -4.76 -12.57 28.56
C LEU A 155 -3.42 -13.23 28.23
N ILE A 156 -3.28 -13.79 27.02
CA ILE A 156 -2.01 -14.39 26.56
C ILE A 156 -0.93 -13.31 26.47
N ALA A 157 -1.23 -12.16 25.88
CA ALA A 157 -0.28 -11.05 25.76
C ALA A 157 0.18 -10.54 27.13
N VAL A 158 -0.75 -10.31 28.06
CA VAL A 158 -0.44 -9.89 29.44
C VAL A 158 0.40 -10.96 30.15
N SER A 159 0.04 -12.23 30.03
CA SER A 159 0.77 -13.34 30.67
C SER A 159 2.20 -13.47 30.13
N ALA A 160 2.40 -13.25 28.82
CA ALA A 160 3.72 -13.25 28.19
C ALA A 160 4.58 -12.08 28.69
N VAL A 161 4.00 -10.87 28.76
CA VAL A 161 4.69 -9.68 29.27
C VAL A 161 5.08 -9.85 30.74
N VAL A 162 4.16 -10.32 31.58
CA VAL A 162 4.42 -10.58 33.01
C VAL A 162 5.52 -11.63 33.18
N SER A 163 5.43 -12.74 32.44
CA SER A 163 6.45 -13.80 32.46
C SER A 163 7.83 -13.25 32.06
N TRP A 164 7.89 -12.42 31.02
CA TRP A 164 9.13 -11.82 30.55
C TRP A 164 9.76 -10.87 31.58
N ILE A 165 8.95 -10.03 32.22
CA ILE A 165 9.41 -9.13 33.28
C ILE A 165 9.96 -9.93 34.47
N LEU A 166 9.26 -10.98 34.90
CA LEU A 166 9.70 -11.83 36.01
C LEU A 166 11.02 -12.55 35.73
N VAL A 167 11.25 -13.00 34.48
CA VAL A 167 12.50 -13.64 34.08
C VAL A 167 13.66 -12.64 34.02
N LYS A 168 13.42 -11.42 33.54
CA LYS A 168 14.45 -10.36 33.45
C LYS A 168 14.74 -9.63 34.78
N ALA A 169 13.86 -9.75 35.76
CA ALA A 169 14.02 -9.13 37.08
C ALA A 169 14.90 -9.97 38.04
N LYS A 170 15.36 -11.15 37.61
CA LYS A 170 16.46 -11.90 38.23
C LYS A 170 17.78 -11.58 37.54
#